data_AF-A0A0V0H805-F1
#
_entry.id   AF-A0A0V0H805-F1
#
_cell.length_a   1.000
_cell.length_b   1.000
_cell.length_c   1.000
_cell.angle_alpha   90.00
_cell.angle_beta   90.00
_cell.angle_gamma   90.00
#
_symmetry.space_group_name_H-M   'P 1'
#
loop_
_entity.id
_entity.type
_entity.pdbx_description
1 polymer ?
#
loop_
_entity_poly.entity_id
_entity_poly.type
_entity_poly.pdbx_seq_one_letter_code
_entity_poly.pdbx_strand_id
1 'polypeptide(L)'
;MASASNPQSLFNVFVYGSLLADDVVRALLKRVPPSSPAILHNFHRFSIKGCVYPAILPVENKKVNGKVLSGITVPELDILDKFEDVEYERKTVDVSLMDSSDTLMVEAYIWADQSDPNLFGEWDFEEWERLHKQSFMKMTMEFLEELEQPNQSGSI
;
A
#
# COMPACT_ATOMS: atom_id res chain seq x y z
N MET A 1 -35.24 -20.40 -0.65
CA MET A 1 -34.06 -20.21 0.23
C MET A 1 -33.18 -19.18 -0.43
N ALA A 2 -33.39 -17.90 -0.12
CA ALA A 2 -32.51 -16.83 -0.60
C ALA A 2 -31.28 -16.83 0.31
N SER A 3 -30.11 -17.16 -0.24
CA SER A 3 -28.84 -17.03 0.48
C SER A 3 -28.65 -15.56 0.82
N ALA A 4 -28.60 -15.26 2.12
CA ALA A 4 -28.18 -13.96 2.61
C ALA A 4 -26.76 -13.73 2.13
N SER A 5 -26.57 -12.74 1.25
CA SER A 5 -25.28 -12.15 0.98
C SER A 5 -24.73 -11.68 2.32
N ASN A 6 -23.67 -12.32 2.81
CA ASN A 6 -22.86 -11.77 3.88
C ASN A 6 -22.54 -10.32 3.46
N PRO A 7 -22.71 -9.30 4.32
CA PRO A 7 -22.14 -8.00 4.02
C PRO A 7 -20.64 -8.26 3.82
N GLN A 8 -20.17 -8.15 2.58
CA GLN A 8 -18.75 -8.24 2.30
C GLN A 8 -18.14 -7.12 3.14
N SER A 9 -17.34 -7.48 4.15
CA SER A 9 -16.54 -6.50 4.86
C SER A 9 -15.63 -5.88 3.82
N LEU A 10 -15.90 -4.61 3.51
CA LEU A 10 -15.14 -3.81 2.58
C LEU A 10 -14.26 -2.86 3.38
N PHE A 11 -13.02 -2.74 2.95
CA PHE A 11 -12.02 -1.89 3.56
C PHE A 11 -11.71 -0.71 2.66
N ASN A 12 -11.30 0.37 3.29
CA ASN A 12 -10.69 1.50 2.63
C ASN A 12 -9.21 1.48 3.01
N VAL A 13 -8.33 1.54 2.01
CA VAL A 13 -6.88 1.42 2.22
C VAL A 13 -6.19 2.68 1.69
N PHE A 14 -5.48 3.39 2.56
CA PHE A 14 -4.64 4.51 2.16
C PHE A 14 -3.30 4.01 1.64
N VAL A 15 -3.01 4.37 0.39
CA VAL A 15 -1.75 4.04 -0.28
C VAL A 15 -0.96 5.30 -0.58
N TYR A 16 0.36 5.19 -0.42
CA TYR A 16 1.27 6.33 -0.47
C TYR A 16 2.60 6.00 -1.17
N GLY A 17 2.82 4.76 -1.60
CA GLY A 17 4.07 4.34 -2.25
C GLY A 17 3.85 3.81 -3.65
N SER A 18 4.43 2.65 -3.95
CA SER A 18 4.30 1.96 -5.24
C SER A 18 2.84 1.70 -5.63
N LEU A 19 1.96 1.44 -4.66
CA LEU A 19 0.51 1.26 -4.84
C LEU A 19 -0.23 2.53 -5.29
N LEU A 20 0.44 3.69 -5.37
CA LEU A 20 -0.10 4.85 -6.09
C LEU A 20 -0.21 4.60 -7.60
N ALA A 21 0.62 3.70 -8.16
CA ALA A 21 0.56 3.34 -9.57
C ALA A 21 -0.53 2.29 -9.83
N ASP A 22 -1.50 2.65 -10.67
CA ASP A 22 -2.64 1.78 -11.02
C ASP A 22 -2.21 0.46 -11.68
N ASP A 23 -1.07 0.43 -12.37
CA ASP A 23 -0.53 -0.78 -12.98
C ASP A 23 -0.14 -1.83 -11.94
N VAL A 24 0.45 -1.39 -10.82
CA VAL A 24 0.81 -2.26 -9.68
C VAL A 24 -0.46 -2.78 -9.01
N VAL A 25 -1.41 -1.88 -8.72
CA VAL A 25 -2.70 -2.24 -8.12
C VAL A 25 -3.46 -3.24 -8.99
N ARG A 26 -3.48 -3.02 -10.31
CA ARG A 26 -4.13 -3.92 -11.28
C ARG A 26 -3.47 -5.29 -11.32
N ALA A 27 -2.14 -5.35 -11.25
CA ALA A 27 -1.42 -6.62 -11.23
C ALA A 27 -1.82 -7.46 -10.00
N LEU A 28 -1.83 -6.82 -8.83
CA LEU A 28 -2.13 -7.45 -7.55
C LEU A 28 -3.62 -7.84 -7.41
N LEU A 29 -4.52 -6.89 -7.65
CA LEU A 29 -5.95 -7.05 -7.36
C LEU A 29 -6.78 -7.52 -8.58
N LYS A 30 -6.14 -7.65 -9.75
CA LYS A 30 -6.77 -7.94 -11.05
C LYS A 30 -7.83 -6.91 -11.49
N ARG A 31 -7.92 -5.78 -10.78
CA ARG A 31 -8.74 -4.60 -11.09
C ARG A 31 -8.10 -3.36 -10.48
N VAL A 32 -8.64 -2.18 -10.80
CA VAL A 32 -8.31 -0.94 -10.10
C VAL A 32 -9.54 -0.50 -9.32
N PRO A 33 -9.51 -0.54 -7.97
CA PRO A 33 -10.59 -0.04 -7.14
C PRO A 33 -10.82 1.46 -7.36
N PRO A 34 -12.07 1.96 -7.16
CA PRO A 34 -12.31 3.39 -7.07
C PRO A 34 -11.37 4.01 -6.03
N SER A 35 -10.86 5.20 -6.33
CA SER A 35 -9.96 5.88 -5.41
C SER A 35 -10.21 7.38 -5.34
N SER A 36 -9.83 7.95 -4.21
CA SER A 36 -9.93 9.39 -3.95
C SER A 36 -8.61 9.90 -3.36
N PRO A 37 -8.08 11.04 -3.84
CA PRO A 37 -6.90 11.66 -3.27
C PRO A 37 -7.14 12.02 -1.79
N ALA A 38 -6.11 11.80 -0.97
CA ALA A 38 -6.20 11.98 0.47
C ALA A 38 -4.86 12.40 1.09
N ILE A 39 -4.93 12.98 2.28
CA ILE A 39 -3.78 13.42 3.07
C ILE A 39 -3.78 12.66 4.40
N LEU A 40 -2.66 12.03 4.71
CA LEU A 40 -2.36 11.52 6.04
C LEU A 40 -1.54 12.56 6.80
N HIS A 41 -2.08 13.08 7.89
CA HIS A 41 -1.44 14.10 8.72
C HIS A 41 -0.54 13.48 9.80
N ASN A 42 0.49 14.21 10.22
CA ASN A 42 1.47 13.79 11.24
C ASN A 42 2.30 12.55 10.85
N PHE A 43 2.54 12.37 9.55
CA PHE A 43 3.44 11.36 9.00
C PHE A 43 4.42 12.00 8.03
N HIS A 44 5.58 11.35 7.87
CA HIS A 44 6.53 11.67 6.81
C HIS A 44 6.84 10.42 6.00
N ARG A 45 7.03 10.60 4.69
CA ARG A 45 7.38 9.55 3.74
C ARG A 45 8.87 9.58 3.45
N PHE A 46 9.56 8.51 3.80
CA PHE A 46 11.00 8.35 3.69
C PHE A 46 11.37 7.45 2.51
N SER A 47 12.52 7.73 1.90
CA SER A 47 13.23 6.74 1.08
C SER A 47 14.01 5.79 1.99
N ILE A 48 14.24 4.56 1.54
CA ILE A 48 14.97 3.52 2.28
C ILE A 48 16.20 3.13 1.45
N LYS A 49 17.39 3.10 2.05
CA LYS A 49 18.62 2.79 1.28
C LYS A 49 18.55 1.39 0.71
N GLY A 50 18.74 1.28 -0.60
CA GLY A 50 18.73 0.00 -1.31
C GLY A 50 17.33 -0.47 -1.72
N CYS A 51 16.26 0.19 -1.27
CA CYS A 51 14.89 -0.12 -1.67
C CYS A 51 14.35 0.96 -2.60
N VAL A 52 13.45 0.58 -3.50
CA VAL A 52 12.77 1.51 -4.42
C VAL A 52 11.39 1.94 -3.92
N TYR A 53 10.89 1.33 -2.86
CA TYR A 53 9.60 1.64 -2.24
C TYR A 53 9.80 2.47 -0.95
N PRO A 54 8.81 3.31 -0.57
CA PRO A 54 8.94 4.20 0.57
C PRO A 54 8.44 3.61 1.88
N ALA A 55 8.95 4.14 2.98
CA ALA A 55 8.38 3.98 4.33
C ALA A 55 7.56 5.22 4.72
N ILE A 56 6.56 5.06 5.58
CA ILE A 56 6.01 6.17 6.36
C ILE A 56 6.21 5.93 7.86
N LEU A 57 6.53 7.00 8.58
CA LEU A 57 6.62 7.00 10.05
C LEU A 57 5.93 8.25 10.62
N PRO A 58 5.44 8.19 11.88
CA PRO A 58 4.87 9.34 12.57
C PRO A 58 5.89 10.46 12.70
N VAL A 59 5.55 11.66 12.21
CA VAL A 59 6.34 12.89 12.37
C VAL A 59 5.38 14.06 12.47
N GLU A 60 5.40 14.76 13.61
CA GLU A 60 4.50 15.89 13.87
C GLU A 60 4.64 16.99 12.82
N ASN A 61 3.51 17.63 12.48
CA ASN A 61 3.44 18.75 11.53
C ASN A 61 3.91 18.43 10.09
N LYS A 62 4.11 17.15 9.77
CA LYS A 62 4.31 16.67 8.40
C LYS A 62 3.02 16.06 7.87
N LYS A 63 2.98 15.83 6.56
CA LYS A 63 1.86 15.19 5.88
C LYS A 63 2.35 14.35 4.72
N VAL A 64 1.56 13.34 4.37
CA VAL A 64 1.79 12.44 3.25
C VAL A 64 0.60 12.50 2.32
N ASN A 65 0.82 12.90 1.06
CA ASN A 65 -0.22 12.94 0.04
C ASN A 65 -0.33 11.57 -0.63
N GLY A 66 -1.48 10.91 -0.55
CA GLY A 66 -1.71 9.62 -1.19
C GLY A 66 -3.10 9.53 -1.80
N LYS A 67 -3.62 8.30 -1.89
CA LYS A 67 -5.01 8.05 -2.27
C LYS A 67 -5.60 6.96 -1.41
N VAL A 68 -6.91 7.01 -1.18
CA VAL A 68 -7.67 5.93 -0.56
C VAL A 68 -8.22 5.06 -1.67
N LEU A 69 -7.87 3.77 -1.67
CA LEU A 69 -8.53 2.74 -2.45
C LEU A 69 -9.77 2.27 -1.69
N SER A 70 -10.95 2.39 -2.29
CA SER A 70 -12.22 2.07 -1.65
C SER A 70 -12.77 0.73 -2.11
N GLY A 71 -13.45 0.03 -1.20
CA GLY A 71 -14.11 -1.23 -1.53
C GLY A 71 -13.14 -2.38 -1.74
N ILE A 72 -12.08 -2.46 -0.93
CA ILE A 72 -11.16 -3.59 -0.89
C ILE A 72 -11.83 -4.74 -0.16
N THR A 73 -11.95 -5.90 -0.79
CA THR A 73 -12.53 -7.10 -0.18
C THR A 73 -11.52 -7.79 0.74
N VAL A 74 -11.99 -8.66 1.64
CA VAL A 74 -11.10 -9.45 2.51
C VAL A 74 -10.00 -10.20 1.73
N PRO A 75 -10.29 -10.93 0.63
CA PRO A 75 -9.24 -11.64 -0.11
C PRO A 75 -8.23 -10.70 -0.80
N GLU A 76 -8.67 -9.52 -1.25
CA GLU A 76 -7.78 -8.51 -1.84
C GLU A 76 -6.89 -7.89 -0.77
N LEU A 77 -7.45 -7.65 0.42
CA LEU A 77 -6.70 -7.17 1.57
C LEU A 77 -5.64 -8.19 2.00
N ASP A 78 -5.95 -9.49 1.99
CA ASP A 78 -4.97 -10.56 2.27
C ASP A 78 -3.81 -10.58 1.24
N ILE A 79 -4.07 -10.23 -0.03
CA ILE A 79 -3.01 -10.09 -1.05
C ILE A 79 -2.11 -8.90 -0.70
N LEU A 80 -2.70 -7.76 -0.32
CA LEU A 80 -1.93 -6.58 0.09
C LEU A 80 -1.09 -6.87 1.34
N ASP A 81 -1.64 -7.56 2.34
CA ASP A 81 -0.90 -7.96 3.54
C ASP A 81 0.32 -8.82 3.21
N LYS A 82 0.17 -9.78 2.31
CA LYS A 82 1.30 -10.62 1.86
C LYS A 82 2.31 -9.85 1.03
N PHE A 83 1.86 -8.86 0.27
CA PHE A 83 2.72 -8.06 -0.60
C PHE A 83 3.59 -7.08 0.20
N GLU A 84 3.03 -6.50 1.26
CA GLU A 84 3.74 -5.59 2.17
C GLU A 84 4.62 -6.36 3.17
N ASP A 85 4.30 -7.64 3.40
CA ASP A 85 5.07 -8.58 4.22
C ASP A 85 5.31 -8.06 5.67
N VAL A 86 6.25 -8.67 6.39
CA VAL A 86 6.62 -8.31 7.76
C VAL A 86 7.30 -6.94 7.90
N GLU A 87 7.69 -6.31 6.78
CA GLU A 87 8.34 -5.00 6.78
C GLU A 87 7.37 -3.88 7.19
N TYR A 88 6.07 -4.10 6.99
CA TYR A 88 5.03 -3.14 7.33
C TYR A 88 3.98 -3.72 8.28
N GLU A 89 3.51 -2.87 9.19
CA GLU A 89 2.37 -3.16 10.05
C GLU A 89 1.12 -2.46 9.49
N ARG A 90 0.06 -3.22 9.21
CA ARG A 90 -1.23 -2.63 8.88
C ARG A 90 -1.87 -2.00 10.11
N LYS A 91 -2.20 -0.71 10.02
CA LYS A 91 -2.81 0.10 11.09
C LYS A 91 -3.98 0.91 10.57
N THR A 92 -5.01 1.05 11.39
CA THR A 92 -6.09 2.00 11.13
C THR A 92 -5.60 3.41 11.43
N VAL A 93 -5.78 4.33 10.47
CA VAL A 93 -5.39 5.74 10.54
C VAL A 93 -6.52 6.65 10.05
N ASP A 94 -6.48 7.91 10.45
CA ASP A 94 -7.37 8.96 9.95
C ASP A 94 -6.72 9.71 8.80
N VAL A 95 -7.42 9.81 7.67
CA VAL A 95 -7.00 10.60 6.51
C VAL A 95 -8.04 11.65 6.15
N SER A 96 -7.59 12.81 5.69
CA SER A 96 -8.46 13.84 5.14
C SER A 96 -8.58 13.65 3.63
N LEU A 97 -9.80 13.50 3.11
CA LEU A 97 -10.01 13.46 1.66
C LEU A 97 -9.69 14.84 1.07
N MET A 98 -9.15 14.89 -0.16
CA MET A 98 -8.90 16.18 -0.82
C MET A 98 -10.13 16.69 -1.58
N ASP A 99 -11.00 15.77 -2.01
CA ASP A 99 -12.20 16.09 -2.80
C ASP A 99 -13.40 16.52 -1.92
N SER A 100 -13.32 16.26 -0.62
CA SER A 100 -14.30 16.70 0.37
C SER A 100 -13.58 17.20 1.63
N SER A 101 -14.29 17.86 2.54
CA SER A 101 -13.72 18.23 3.85
C SER A 101 -13.88 17.13 4.90
N ASP A 102 -14.10 15.89 4.45
CA ASP A 102 -14.34 14.76 5.33
C ASP A 102 -13.04 14.10 5.77
N THR A 103 -13.08 13.51 6.96
CA THR A 103 -12.04 12.62 7.47
C THR A 103 -12.57 11.19 7.45
N LEU A 104 -11.72 10.24 7.07
CA LEU A 104 -12.07 8.84 6.94
C LEU A 104 -11.07 7.97 7.72
N MET A 105 -11.60 7.03 8.50
CA MET A 105 -10.81 5.94 9.08
C MET A 105 -10.54 4.88 8.01
N VAL A 106 -9.28 4.58 7.78
CA VAL A 106 -8.80 3.68 6.71
C VAL A 106 -7.64 2.84 7.22
N GLU A 107 -7.38 1.72 6.56
CA GLU A 107 -6.18 0.92 6.80
C GLU A 107 -4.98 1.52 6.05
N ALA A 108 -3.80 1.48 6.64
CA ALA A 108 -2.55 1.86 5.99
C ALA A 108 -1.42 0.95 6.46
N TYR A 109 -0.46 0.68 5.58
CA TYR A 109 0.75 -0.07 5.92
C TYR A 109 1.80 0.89 6.45
N ILE A 110 2.26 0.75 7.68
CA ILE A 110 3.25 1.64 8.31
C ILE A 110 4.54 0.86 8.53
N TRP A 111 5.70 1.47 8.22
CA TRP A 111 6.99 0.81 8.37
C TRP A 111 7.20 0.32 9.80
N ALA A 112 7.54 -0.96 9.97
CA ALA A 112 7.59 -1.61 11.27
C ALA A 112 8.78 -1.12 12.12
N ASP A 113 9.96 -0.94 11.52
CA ASP A 113 11.17 -0.48 12.22
C ASP A 113 11.27 1.05 12.25
N GLN A 114 10.73 1.65 13.31
CA GLN A 114 10.78 3.10 13.53
C GLN A 114 12.20 3.65 13.74
N SER A 115 13.18 2.78 14.00
CA SER A 115 14.57 3.13 14.27
C SER A 115 15.52 2.82 13.11
N ASP A 116 14.99 2.44 11.95
CA ASP A 116 15.79 2.02 10.80
C ASP A 116 16.76 3.13 10.34
N PRO A 117 18.09 2.91 10.47
CA PRO A 117 19.11 3.89 10.08
C PRO A 117 19.25 4.05 8.55
N ASN A 118 18.54 3.24 7.77
CA ASN A 118 18.47 3.32 6.33
C ASN A 118 17.40 4.27 5.83
N LEU A 119 16.53 4.80 6.70
CA LEU A 119 15.55 5.81 6.32
C LEU A 119 16.24 7.15 6.07
N PHE A 120 15.93 7.78 4.94
CA PHE A 120 16.51 9.06 4.57
C PHE A 120 15.62 9.85 3.62
N GLY A 121 15.76 11.18 3.68
CA GLY A 121 15.15 12.10 2.73
C GLY A 121 13.63 11.97 2.60
N GLU A 122 13.11 12.58 1.55
CA GLU A 122 11.73 12.45 1.12
C GLU A 122 11.70 11.54 -0.12
N TRP A 123 10.67 10.71 -0.23
CA TRP A 123 10.49 9.86 -1.41
C TRP A 123 9.56 10.52 -2.42
N ASP A 124 9.98 10.54 -3.68
CA ASP A 124 9.28 11.18 -4.79
C ASP A 124 8.62 10.13 -5.71
N PHE A 125 7.30 10.22 -5.84
CA PHE A 125 6.52 9.31 -6.68
C PHE A 125 6.78 9.51 -8.18
N GLU A 126 6.95 10.74 -8.65
CA GLU A 126 7.16 11.04 -10.07
C GLU A 126 8.53 10.54 -10.53
N GLU A 127 9.56 10.72 -9.68
CA GLU A 127 10.88 10.15 -9.94
C GLU A 127 10.82 8.62 -9.95
N TRP A 128 10.15 8.00 -8.97
CA TRP A 128 9.98 6.56 -8.92
C TRP A 128 9.23 6.01 -10.13
N GLU A 129 8.15 6.66 -10.56
CA GLU A 129 7.36 6.23 -11.71
C GLU A 129 8.22 6.21 -12.97
N ARG A 130 9.08 7.22 -13.15
CA ARG A 130 9.97 7.34 -14.31
C ARG A 130 11.15 6.35 -14.28
N LEU A 131 11.75 6.12 -13.11
CA LEU A 131 13.03 5.39 -12.99
C LEU A 131 12.87 3.92 -12.57
N HIS A 132 11.85 3.61 -11.77
CA HIS A 132 11.80 2.37 -11.01
C HIS A 132 10.55 1.53 -11.27
N LYS A 133 9.46 2.13 -11.75
CA LYS A 133 8.18 1.42 -12.02
C LYS A 133 8.35 0.17 -12.86
N GLN A 134 9.14 0.22 -13.94
CA GLN A 134 9.30 -0.95 -14.81
C GLN A 134 9.97 -2.12 -14.10
N SER A 135 11.03 -1.86 -13.32
CA SER A 135 11.71 -2.89 -12.53
C SER A 135 10.84 -3.39 -11.39
N PHE A 136 10.11 -2.47 -10.74
CA PHE A 136 9.16 -2.82 -9.69
C PHE A 136 8.04 -3.72 -10.20
N MET A 137 7.48 -3.44 -11.38
CA MET A 137 6.48 -4.28 -12.02
C MET A 137 6.97 -5.71 -12.26
N LYS A 138 8.27 -5.91 -12.56
CA LYS A 138 8.83 -7.27 -12.69
C LYS A 138 8.80 -8.00 -11.35
N MET A 139 9.26 -7.36 -10.28
CA MET A 139 9.21 -7.93 -8.93
C MET A 139 7.77 -8.24 -8.50
N THR A 140 6.81 -7.36 -8.84
CA THR A 140 5.38 -7.60 -8.57
C THR A 140 4.85 -8.84 -9.31
N MET A 141 5.29 -9.09 -10.54
CA MET A 141 4.88 -10.29 -11.28
C MET A 141 5.52 -11.56 -10.71
N GLU A 142 6.79 -11.51 -10.34
CA GLU A 142 7.49 -12.63 -9.67
C GLU A 142 6.78 -13.02 -8.36
N PHE A 143 6.41 -12.03 -7.53
CA PHE A 143 5.61 -12.25 -6.32
C PHE A 143 4.26 -12.94 -6.62
N LEU A 144 3.56 -12.53 -7.68
CA LEU A 144 2.28 -13.12 -8.06
C LEU A 144 2.44 -14.58 -8.52
N GLU A 145 3.50 -14.90 -9.26
CA GLU A 145 3.83 -16.27 -9.66
C GLU A 145 4.09 -17.17 -8.44
N GLU A 146 4.79 -16.66 -7.42
CA GLU A 146 5.03 -17.37 -6.16
C GLU A 146 3.74 -17.61 -5.36
N LEU A 147 2.84 -16.62 -5.30
CA LEU A 147 1.53 -16.77 -4.66
C LEU A 147 0.66 -17.84 -5.33
N GLU A 148 0.74 -17.99 -6.65
CA GLU A 148 0.00 -19.00 -7.41
C GLU A 148 0.59 -20.41 -7.27
N GLN A 149 1.86 -20.53 -6.87
CA GLN A 149 2.59 -21.79 -6.74
C GLN A 149 3.19 -22.02 -5.33
N PRO A 150 2.36 -22.24 -4.29
CA PRO A 150 2.83 -22.36 -2.91
C PRO A 150 3.76 -23.56 -2.60
N ASN A 151 4.13 -24.40 -3.59
CA ASN A 151 4.76 -25.72 -3.40
C ASN A 151 6.02 -25.98 -4.26
N GLN A 152 6.95 -25.03 -4.42
CA GLN A 152 8.27 -25.35 -5.02
C GLN A 152 9.53 -24.95 -4.25
N SER A 153 9.45 -24.35 -3.07
CA SER A 153 10.64 -24.05 -2.26
C SER A 153 10.57 -24.66 -0.86
N GLY A 154 10.75 -25.99 -0.83
CA GLY A 154 10.81 -26.79 0.41
C GLY A 154 11.66 -28.05 0.25
N SER A 155 12.72 -27.98 -0.55
CA SER A 155 13.78 -29.00 -0.60
C SER A 155 15.02 -28.43 -1.24
N ILE A 156 15.93 -27.92 -0.39
CA ILE A 156 17.38 -28.17 -0.54
C ILE A 156 17.94 -28.37 0.87
#